data_AF-A0A0N1N205-F1
#
_entry.id   AF-A0A0N1N205-F1
#
_cell.length_a   1.000
_cell.length_b   1.000
_cell.length_c   1.000
_cell.angle_alpha   90.00
_cell.angle_beta   90.00
_cell.angle_gamma   90.00
#
_symmetry.space_group_name_H-M   'P 1'
#
loop_
_entity.id
_entity.type
_entity.pdbx_description
1 polymer ?
#
loop_
_entity_poly.entity_id
_entity_poly.type
_entity_poly.pdbx_seq_one_letter_code
_entity_poly.pdbx_strand_id
1 'polypeptide(L)'
;MGGVVLALSLAACVSGPTNPSASRASELASLVSRSVACRAGAPRASTLERFIASEKARGATPEQLASARSTYVTVSEAETINQGIRPQACPPEERAAVREKMTQVRAGDFSAF
;
A
#
# COMPACT_ATOMS: atom_id res chain seq x y z
N MET A 1 6.60 47.82 -20.46
CA MET A 1 5.59 47.30 -19.51
C MET A 1 5.05 46.00 -20.06
N GLY A 2 4.92 44.98 -19.21
CA GLY A 2 4.49 43.63 -19.57
C GLY A 2 5.70 42.70 -19.75
N GLY A 3 5.93 41.67 -18.95
CA GLY A 3 5.15 41.05 -17.90
C GLY A 3 5.78 39.67 -17.74
N VAL A 4 6.63 39.48 -16.71
CA VAL A 4 7.29 38.19 -16.47
C VAL A 4 6.23 37.22 -15.97
N VAL A 5 5.82 36.29 -16.83
CA VAL A 5 5.06 35.12 -16.42
C VAL A 5 6.04 34.21 -15.68
N LEU A 6 6.02 34.32 -14.35
CA LEU A 6 6.55 33.30 -13.46
C LEU A 6 5.80 32.00 -13.77
N ALA A 7 6.39 31.17 -14.62
CA ALA A 7 6.14 29.75 -14.60
C ALA A 7 6.62 29.26 -13.23
N LEU A 8 5.74 29.33 -12.22
CA LEU A 8 5.84 28.48 -11.07
C LEU A 8 5.81 27.06 -11.62
N SER A 9 6.99 26.51 -11.83
CA SER A 9 7.20 25.09 -12.01
C SER A 9 6.63 24.42 -10.77
N LEU A 10 5.36 24.01 -10.87
CA LEU A 10 4.63 23.11 -9.97
C LEU A 10 5.25 21.70 -9.95
N ALA A 11 6.56 21.59 -10.14
CA ALA A 11 7.36 20.48 -9.69
C ALA A 11 7.73 20.73 -8.22
N ALA A 12 6.69 20.86 -7.37
CA ALA A 12 6.87 20.64 -5.96
C ALA A 12 7.29 19.18 -5.82
N CYS A 13 8.56 18.99 -5.52
CA CYS A 13 9.24 17.73 -5.31
C CYS A 13 8.41 16.77 -4.45
N VAL A 14 7.69 15.81 -5.08
CA VAL A 14 7.47 14.49 -4.46
C VAL A 14 8.79 13.73 -4.62
N SER A 15 9.81 14.24 -3.93
CA SER A 15 11.12 13.64 -3.78
C SER A 15 11.63 14.03 -2.39
N GLY A 16 10.77 13.88 -1.38
CA GLY A 16 11.27 13.51 -0.07
C GLY A 16 11.99 12.15 -0.19
N PRO A 17 12.90 11.79 0.72
CA PRO A 17 13.52 10.47 0.70
C PRO A 17 12.41 9.44 0.48
N THR A 18 12.46 8.72 -0.64
CA THR A 18 11.40 7.80 -1.07
C THR A 18 11.12 6.89 0.11
N ASN A 19 10.04 7.14 0.87
CA ASN A 19 9.83 6.45 2.13
C ASN A 19 9.55 4.98 1.76
N PRO A 20 10.52 4.07 1.93
CA PRO A 20 10.37 2.71 1.41
C PRO A 20 9.24 2.00 2.14
N SER A 21 9.02 2.34 3.42
CA SER A 21 7.92 1.83 4.22
C SER A 21 6.56 2.28 3.67
N ALA A 22 6.44 3.49 3.12
CA ALA A 22 5.22 3.95 2.46
C ALA A 22 4.97 3.22 1.14
N SER A 23 6.00 3.02 0.32
CA SER A 23 5.88 2.25 -0.92
C SER A 23 5.40 0.81 -0.66
N ARG A 24 6.05 0.11 0.28
CA ARG A 24 5.65 -1.24 0.70
C ARG A 24 4.25 -1.28 1.31
N ALA A 25 3.88 -0.26 2.08
CA ALA A 25 2.55 -0.15 2.66
C ALA A 25 1.47 -0.02 1.57
N SER A 26 1.77 0.72 0.49
CA SER A 26 0.89 0.82 -0.68
C SER A 26 0.74 -0.54 -1.36
N GLU A 27 1.83 -1.27 -1.59
CA GLU A 27 1.79 -2.60 -2.20
C GLU A 27 1.03 -3.61 -1.35
N LEU A 28 1.22 -3.57 -0.03
CA LEU A 28 0.48 -4.40 0.91
C LEU A 28 -1.03 -4.06 0.88
N ALA A 29 -1.40 -2.79 0.87
CA ALA A 29 -2.80 -2.36 0.78
C ALA A 29 -3.45 -2.89 -0.51
N SER A 30 -2.76 -2.74 -1.65
CA SER A 30 -3.21 -3.28 -2.93
C SER A 30 -3.35 -4.79 -2.94
N LEU A 31 -2.42 -5.52 -2.34
CA LEU A 31 -2.55 -6.97 -2.20
C LEU A 31 -3.78 -7.34 -1.35
N VAL A 32 -3.97 -6.66 -0.21
CA VAL A 32 -5.10 -6.93 0.70
C VAL A 32 -6.43 -6.65 0.02
N SER A 33 -6.58 -5.50 -0.62
CA SER A 33 -7.77 -5.14 -1.38
C SER A 33 -8.05 -6.18 -2.46
N ARG A 34 -7.03 -6.52 -3.25
CA ARG A 34 -7.18 -7.51 -4.31
C ARG A 34 -7.57 -8.88 -3.76
N SER A 35 -6.99 -9.29 -2.64
CA SER A 35 -7.33 -10.55 -1.99
C SER A 35 -8.78 -10.62 -1.52
N VAL A 36 -9.31 -9.52 -0.97
CA VAL A 36 -10.71 -9.44 -0.55
C VAL A 36 -11.62 -9.53 -1.78
N ALA A 37 -11.35 -8.75 -2.82
CA ALA A 37 -12.11 -8.79 -4.07
C ALA A 37 -12.09 -10.20 -4.71
N CYS A 38 -10.94 -10.87 -4.70
CA CYS A 38 -10.73 -12.21 -5.26
C CYS A 38 -11.23 -13.37 -4.36
N ARG A 39 -11.68 -13.11 -3.13
CA ARG A 39 -11.90 -14.14 -2.09
C ARG A 39 -10.67 -15.07 -1.94
N ALA A 40 -9.48 -14.52 -2.05
CA ALA A 40 -8.20 -15.22 -2.02
C ALA A 40 -7.64 -15.37 -0.59
N GLY A 41 -8.22 -14.67 0.39
CA GLY A 41 -7.88 -14.74 1.80
C GLY A 41 -8.15 -13.41 2.49
N ALA A 42 -8.67 -13.44 3.72
CA ALA A 42 -8.88 -12.21 4.47
C ALA A 42 -7.58 -11.79 5.19
N PRO A 43 -7.26 -10.48 5.23
CA PRO A 43 -6.24 -9.98 6.14
C PRO A 43 -6.65 -10.29 7.60
N ARG A 44 -5.66 -10.44 8.48
CA ARG A 44 -5.92 -10.41 9.92
C ARG A 44 -6.14 -8.97 10.38
N ALA A 45 -6.92 -8.76 11.44
CA ALA A 45 -7.04 -7.44 12.06
C ALA A 45 -5.68 -6.85 12.47
N SER A 46 -4.71 -7.70 12.80
CA SER A 46 -3.35 -7.31 13.15
C SER A 46 -2.37 -7.18 11.96
N THR A 47 -2.82 -7.27 10.71
CA THR A 47 -1.93 -7.25 9.53
C THR A 47 -1.11 -5.98 9.47
N LEU A 48 -1.74 -4.81 9.62
CA LEU A 48 -1.05 -3.52 9.61
C LEU A 48 -0.05 -3.40 10.77
N GLU A 49 -0.45 -3.75 12.00
CA GLU A 49 0.46 -3.69 13.16
C GLU A 49 1.69 -4.58 12.98
N ARG A 50 1.50 -5.79 12.43
CA ARG A 50 2.60 -6.71 12.14
C ARG A 50 3.51 -6.20 11.02
N PHE A 51 2.94 -5.60 9.98
CA PHE A 51 3.72 -4.94 8.94
C PHE A 51 4.57 -3.79 9.52
N ILE A 52 3.97 -2.92 10.34
CA ILE A 52 4.70 -1.82 11.00
C ILE A 52 5.80 -2.34 11.94
N ALA A 53 5.56 -3.43 12.66
CA ALA A 53 6.60 -4.08 13.45
C ALA A 53 7.75 -4.61 12.56
N SER A 54 7.44 -5.16 11.38
CA SER A 54 8.46 -5.61 10.42
C SER A 54 9.27 -4.44 9.84
N GLU A 55 8.63 -3.30 9.55
CA GLU A 55 9.32 -2.10 9.09
C GLU A 55 10.22 -1.49 10.17
N LYS A 56 9.76 -1.51 11.41
CA LYS A 56 10.59 -1.11 12.56
C LYS A 56 11.81 -2.03 12.70
N ALA A 57 11.64 -3.34 12.52
CA ALA A 57 12.77 -4.29 12.52
C ALA A 57 13.74 -4.07 11.36
N ARG A 58 13.27 -3.49 10.24
CA ARG A 58 14.10 -3.03 9.10
C ARG A 58 14.77 -1.68 9.34
N GLY A 59 14.59 -1.07 10.52
CA GLY A 59 15.22 0.20 10.89
C GLY A 59 14.48 1.45 10.43
N ALA A 60 13.19 1.35 10.06
CA ALA A 60 12.40 2.50 9.68
C ALA A 60 12.24 3.50 10.85
N THR A 61 12.36 4.79 10.55
CA THR A 61 12.20 5.86 11.53
C THR A 61 10.72 6.05 11.92
N PRO A 62 10.40 6.70 13.05
CA PRO A 62 9.02 6.97 13.44
C PRO A 62 8.21 7.71 12.35
N GLU A 63 8.82 8.66 11.65
CA GLU A 63 8.20 9.41 10.57
C GLU A 63 7.89 8.50 9.37
N GLN A 64 8.80 7.58 9.06
CA GLN A 64 8.60 6.60 7.99
C GLN A 64 7.47 5.63 8.33
N LEU A 65 7.39 5.17 9.58
CA LEU A 65 6.31 4.31 10.07
C LEU A 65 4.96 5.04 10.08
N ALA A 66 4.93 6.31 10.47
CA ALA A 66 3.71 7.12 10.44
C ALA A 66 3.20 7.31 9.00
N SER A 67 4.11 7.63 8.08
CA SER A 67 3.78 7.76 6.66
C SER A 67 3.37 6.41 6.04
N ALA A 68 3.95 5.29 6.45
CA ALA A 68 3.51 3.95 6.04
C ALA A 68 2.08 3.64 6.50
N ARG A 69 1.74 3.93 7.77
CA ARG A 69 0.37 3.78 8.29
C ARG A 69 -0.62 4.61 7.50
N SER A 70 -0.32 5.89 7.29
CA SER A 70 -1.18 6.79 6.52
C SER A 70 -1.38 6.27 5.10
N THR A 71 -0.31 5.83 4.44
CA THR A 71 -0.37 5.32 3.06
C THR A 71 -1.24 4.06 2.96
N TYR A 72 -1.04 3.10 3.86
CA TYR A 72 -1.83 1.86 3.88
C TYR A 72 -3.33 2.15 3.99
N VAL A 73 -3.72 3.06 4.91
CA VAL A 73 -5.13 3.43 5.13
C VAL A 73 -5.70 4.11 3.88
N THR A 74 -5.04 5.15 3.38
CA THR A 74 -5.51 5.91 2.21
C THR A 74 -5.68 5.03 0.97
N VAL A 75 -4.72 4.14 0.70
CA VAL A 75 -4.82 3.22 -0.44
C VAL A 75 -5.94 2.21 -0.23
N SER A 76 -6.05 1.61 0.97
CA SER A 76 -7.12 0.65 1.27
C SER A 76 -8.52 1.25 1.11
N GLU A 77 -8.71 2.50 1.55
CA GLU A 77 -9.97 3.24 1.39
C GLU A 77 -10.27 3.51 -0.09
N ALA A 78 -9.29 4.04 -0.83
CA ALA A 78 -9.43 4.31 -2.25
C ALA A 78 -9.79 3.05 -3.05
N GLU A 79 -9.11 1.93 -2.78
CA GLU A 79 -9.40 0.68 -3.46
C GLU A 79 -10.74 0.07 -3.06
N THR A 80 -11.15 0.19 -1.79
CA THR A 80 -12.49 -0.24 -1.33
C THR A 80 -13.58 0.52 -2.09
N ILE A 81 -13.43 1.84 -2.24
CA ILE A 81 -14.34 2.68 -3.02
C ILE A 81 -14.34 2.24 -4.48
N ASN A 82 -13.15 2.08 -5.08
CA ASN A 82 -13.03 1.68 -6.48
C ASN A 82 -13.68 0.32 -6.78
N GLN A 83 -13.51 -0.67 -5.89
CA GLN A 83 -14.17 -1.98 -6.04
C GLN A 83 -15.68 -1.90 -5.83
N GLY A 84 -16.17 -0.95 -5.03
CA GLY A 84 -17.61 -0.68 -4.88
C GLY A 84 -18.23 -0.04 -6.12
N ILE A 85 -17.50 0.86 -6.80
CA ILE A 85 -17.96 1.56 -8.01
C ILE A 85 -17.81 0.65 -9.24
N ARG A 86 -16.65 0.01 -9.39
CA ARG A 86 -16.31 -0.83 -10.55
C ARG A 86 -15.63 -2.11 -10.06
N PRO A 87 -16.40 -3.13 -9.66
CA PRO A 87 -15.86 -4.41 -9.26
C PRO A 87 -14.98 -5.01 -10.36
N GLN A 88 -13.77 -5.41 -9.99
CA GLN A 88 -12.84 -6.04 -10.91
C GLN A 88 -12.89 -7.55 -10.75
N ALA A 89 -13.25 -8.26 -11.82
CA ALA A 89 -13.21 -9.72 -11.86
C ALA A 89 -11.81 -10.23 -11.53
N CYS A 90 -11.74 -11.40 -10.89
CA CYS A 90 -10.48 -12.03 -10.51
C CYS A 90 -10.38 -13.40 -11.20
N PRO A 91 -9.50 -13.54 -12.20
CA PRO A 91 -9.31 -14.81 -12.87
C PRO A 91 -8.64 -15.84 -11.94
N PRO A 92 -8.83 -17.14 -12.20
CA PRO A 92 -8.35 -18.21 -11.31
C PRO A 92 -6.83 -18.17 -11.05
N GLU A 93 -6.03 -17.85 -12.06
CA GLU A 93 -4.58 -17.76 -11.95
C GLU A 93 -4.14 -16.62 -11.02
N GLU A 94 -4.78 -15.45 -11.13
CA GLU A 94 -4.49 -14.32 -10.26
C GLU A 94 -4.92 -14.63 -8.83
N ARG A 95 -6.11 -15.25 -8.65
CA ARG A 95 -6.59 -15.66 -7.33
C ARG A 95 -5.61 -16.60 -6.63
N ALA A 96 -5.00 -17.54 -7.36
CA ALA A 96 -4.01 -18.45 -6.82
C ALA A 96 -2.75 -17.70 -6.34
N ALA A 97 -2.22 -16.81 -7.18
CA ALA A 97 -1.04 -16.00 -6.85
C ALA A 97 -1.29 -15.06 -5.66
N VAL A 98 -2.46 -14.41 -5.61
CA VAL A 98 -2.85 -13.54 -4.49
C VAL A 98 -3.00 -14.34 -3.19
N ARG A 99 -3.59 -15.55 -3.27
CA ARG A 99 -3.75 -16.44 -2.10
C ARG A 99 -2.40 -16.87 -1.53
N GLU A 100 -1.41 -17.16 -2.37
CA GLU A 100 -0.07 -17.53 -1.95
C GLU A 100 0.59 -16.39 -1.17
N LYS A 101 0.63 -15.19 -1.75
CA LYS A 101 1.18 -13.99 -1.09
C LYS A 101 0.47 -13.69 0.24
N MET A 102 -0.86 -13.83 0.27
CA MET A 102 -1.63 -13.61 1.50
C MET A 102 -1.37 -14.67 2.58
N THR A 103 -0.96 -15.88 2.21
CA THR A 103 -0.56 -16.90 3.18
C THR A 103 0.70 -16.48 3.92
N GLN A 104 1.69 -15.92 3.22
CA GLN A 104 2.91 -15.35 3.81
C GLN A 104 2.57 -14.16 4.72
N VAL A 105 1.78 -13.20 4.23
CA VAL A 105 1.34 -12.04 5.01
C VAL A 105 0.62 -12.46 6.30
N ARG A 106 -0.24 -13.48 6.24
CA ARG A 106 -0.95 -13.99 7.42
C ARG A 106 -0.03 -14.73 8.39
N ALA A 107 1.09 -15.28 7.91
CA ALA A 107 2.16 -15.82 8.76
C ALA A 107 2.99 -14.71 9.41
N GLY A 108 2.85 -13.45 8.97
CA GLY A 108 3.64 -12.31 9.43
C GLY A 108 4.93 -12.13 8.65
N ASP A 109 5.05 -12.78 7.50
CA ASP A 109 6.17 -12.59 6.57
C ASP A 109 5.82 -11.48 5.57
N PHE A 110 6.63 -10.43 5.57
CA PHE A 110 6.53 -9.26 4.71
C PHE A 110 7.78 -9.08 3.83
N SER A 111 8.64 -10.09 3.75
CA SER A 111 9.90 -10.05 2.99
C SER A 111 9.72 -9.75 1.50
N ALA A 112 8.55 -10.10 0.95
CA ALA A 112 8.18 -9.82 -0.44
C ALA A 112 7.84 -8.34 -0.74
N PHE A 113 7.84 -7.48 0.28
CA PHE A 113 7.70 -6.02 0.19
C PHE A 113 8.99 -5.35 0.70
#